data_AF-A0A950NPT7-F1
#
_entry.id   AF-A0A950NPT7-F1
#
_cell.length_a   1.000
_cell.length_b   1.000
_cell.length_c   1.000
_cell.angle_alpha   90.00
_cell.angle_beta   90.00
_cell.angle_gamma   90.00
#
_symmetry.space_group_name_H-M   'P 1'
#
loop_
_entity.id
_entity.type
_entity.pdbx_description
1 polymer ?
#
loop_
_entity_poly.entity_id
_entity_poly.type
_entity_poly.pdbx_seq_one_letter_code
_entity_poly.pdbx_strand_id
1 'polypeptide(L)'
;MSPNEEGRADERHTDSGIEVRTVYTDADLEGFDPATALGAPGEPPYARGVYPTMYRSRPWTMRQYSGFGTAKETNERFHYLLSHGQTGLSCAFDLPTQMGYDSDHPRAQGEVGKVGVAIDSLEDMEILLGGLPLDRVTTSMTINATAAILLLLYELVAEKQGVAASAIGGTVQNDLLKEYVARGTYIYPPRQSMRIITDLFAYCNERIPKWNTISISGYHIREAGSTAVQEIAFTLSNAIAYVQAAVDAGLAVDEFAPRLSFFWNGHNNFFEEVAKFRASRRMWYRIMSERFGAKDERSKLLRFHTQTGGSTLTAQQPENNVVRVAVQALAAVLGGTQSLHTNGFDEAHGLPTE
;
A
#
# COMPACT_ATOMS: atom_id res chain seq x y z
N MET A 1 -39.96 -18.54 27.96
CA MET A 1 -38.96 -17.48 28.14
C MET A 1 -38.41 -17.65 29.54
N SER A 2 -37.14 -18.05 29.66
CA SER A 2 -36.52 -18.30 30.95
C SER A 2 -36.07 -16.97 31.57
N PRO A 3 -36.39 -16.69 32.84
CA PRO A 3 -36.16 -15.40 33.49
C PRO A 3 -34.72 -15.24 34.02
N ASN A 4 -33.71 -15.47 33.16
CA ASN A 4 -32.30 -15.47 33.58
C ASN A 4 -31.37 -14.62 32.68
N GLU A 5 -31.90 -13.64 31.95
CA GLU A 5 -31.11 -12.75 31.06
C GLU A 5 -31.17 -11.26 31.46
N GLU A 6 -31.59 -10.92 32.68
CA GLU A 6 -31.41 -9.57 33.21
C GLU A 6 -30.04 -9.47 33.90
N GLY A 7 -29.01 -9.00 33.18
CA GLY A 7 -27.81 -8.47 33.84
C GLY A 7 -26.43 -8.82 33.26
N ARG A 8 -26.32 -9.55 32.14
CA ARG A 8 -25.08 -9.51 31.35
C ARG A 8 -25.23 -8.39 30.33
N ALA A 9 -24.61 -7.23 30.61
CA ALA A 9 -24.31 -6.29 29.55
C ALA A 9 -23.59 -7.06 28.44
N ASP A 10 -24.14 -7.04 27.22
CA ASP A 10 -23.54 -7.68 26.04
C ASP A 10 -22.29 -6.88 25.66
N GLU A 11 -21.20 -7.16 26.37
CA GLU A 11 -19.92 -6.47 26.24
C GLU A 11 -19.34 -6.77 24.85
N ARG A 12 -19.49 -5.81 23.93
CA ARG A 12 -19.00 -5.92 22.55
C ARG A 12 -17.55 -5.46 22.49
N HIS A 13 -16.74 -6.21 21.76
CA HIS A 13 -15.35 -5.86 21.51
C HIS A 13 -15.05 -5.90 20.01
N THR A 14 -14.17 -5.03 19.55
CA THR A 14 -13.47 -5.23 18.27
C THR A 14 -12.57 -6.47 18.33
N ASP A 15 -12.10 -6.96 17.18
CA ASP A 15 -11.09 -8.03 17.12
C ASP A 15 -9.77 -7.63 17.83
N SER A 16 -9.51 -6.32 17.97
CA SER A 16 -8.37 -5.79 18.71
C SER A 16 -8.56 -5.78 20.24
N GLY A 17 -9.69 -6.31 20.76
CA GLY A 17 -10.00 -6.31 22.20
C GLY A 17 -10.41 -4.96 22.77
N ILE A 18 -10.75 -3.97 21.92
CA ILE A 18 -11.26 -2.67 22.34
C ILE A 18 -12.77 -2.79 22.60
N GLU A 19 -13.20 -2.48 23.82
CA GLU A 19 -14.62 -2.42 24.21
C GLU A 19 -15.36 -1.35 23.37
N VAL A 20 -16.51 -1.74 22.82
CA VAL A 20 -17.41 -0.87 22.07
C VAL A 20 -18.68 -0.66 22.88
N ARG A 21 -18.81 0.53 23.46
CA ARG A 21 -19.98 0.92 24.24
C ARG A 21 -21.19 1.13 23.33
N THR A 22 -22.39 0.92 23.87
CA THR A 22 -23.65 1.13 23.15
C THR A 22 -23.80 2.57 22.65
N VAL A 23 -23.34 3.54 23.44
CA VAL A 23 -23.42 4.97 23.13
C VAL A 23 -22.14 5.65 23.60
N TYR A 24 -21.59 6.53 22.77
CA TYR A 24 -20.53 7.48 23.13
C TYR A 24 -21.12 8.88 23.20
N THR A 25 -20.72 9.65 24.21
CA THR A 25 -21.19 10.99 24.54
C THR A 25 -20.02 11.95 24.72
N ASP A 26 -20.29 13.24 24.97
CA ASP A 26 -19.25 14.22 25.25
C ASP A 26 -18.41 13.87 26.49
N ALA A 27 -18.95 13.09 27.43
CA ALA A 27 -18.20 12.60 28.60
C ALA A 27 -17.08 11.62 28.21
N ASP A 28 -17.23 10.87 27.11
CA ASP A 28 -16.19 9.97 26.60
C ASP A 28 -15.03 10.74 25.94
N LEU A 29 -15.17 12.06 25.77
CA LEU A 29 -14.15 12.98 25.30
C LEU A 29 -13.53 13.82 26.45
N GLU A 30 -13.79 13.49 27.72
CA GLU A 30 -13.20 14.19 28.85
C GLU A 30 -11.66 14.19 28.76
N GLY A 31 -11.05 15.37 28.79
CA GLY A 31 -9.60 15.55 28.62
C GLY A 31 -9.09 15.45 27.17
N PHE A 32 -9.97 15.24 26.17
CA PHE A 32 -9.59 15.26 24.76
C PHE A 32 -9.68 16.69 24.20
N ASP A 33 -8.56 17.24 23.73
CA ASP A 33 -8.53 18.49 22.99
C ASP A 33 -8.45 18.24 21.47
N PRO A 34 -9.51 18.50 20.69
CA PRO A 34 -9.51 18.31 19.25
C PRO A 34 -8.44 19.13 18.52
N ALA A 35 -8.10 20.33 19.01
CA ALA A 35 -7.15 21.21 18.32
C ALA A 35 -5.76 20.58 18.28
N THR A 36 -5.27 20.06 19.41
CA THR A 36 -3.96 19.40 19.49
C THR A 36 -3.99 17.93 19.06
N ALA A 37 -5.09 17.21 19.29
CA ALA A 37 -5.17 15.78 18.99
C ALA A 37 -5.52 15.47 17.53
N LEU A 38 -6.20 16.39 16.82
CA LEU A 38 -6.66 16.18 15.44
C LEU A 38 -6.04 17.15 14.42
N GLY A 39 -5.88 18.43 14.77
CA GLY A 39 -5.46 19.49 13.85
C GLY A 39 -6.48 19.79 12.73
N ALA A 40 -6.18 20.76 11.87
CA ALA A 40 -6.89 20.94 10.60
C ALA A 40 -6.38 19.96 9.53
N PRO A 41 -7.14 19.66 8.45
CA PRO A 41 -6.60 18.93 7.31
C PRO A 41 -5.38 19.65 6.73
N GLY A 42 -4.32 18.91 6.41
CA GLY A 42 -3.07 19.49 5.93
C GLY A 42 -2.20 20.14 7.01
N GLU A 43 -2.60 20.06 8.28
CA GLU A 43 -1.82 20.54 9.42
C GLU A 43 -1.51 19.41 10.40
N PRO A 44 -0.38 19.49 11.14
CA PRO A 44 -0.07 18.56 12.20
C PRO A 44 -1.21 18.38 13.22
N PRO A 45 -1.43 17.14 13.73
CA PRO A 45 -0.72 15.90 13.44
C PRO A 45 -1.34 15.11 12.26
N TYR A 46 -1.97 15.80 11.31
CA TYR A 46 -2.52 15.27 10.06
C TYR A 46 -3.65 14.23 10.24
N ALA A 47 -4.27 14.16 11.42
CA ALA A 47 -5.30 13.15 11.70
C ALA A 47 -6.52 13.31 10.77
N ARG A 48 -6.87 14.55 10.39
CA ARG A 48 -7.99 14.85 9.48
C ARG A 48 -7.64 14.74 7.99
N GLY A 49 -6.39 14.41 7.65
CA GLY A 49 -5.90 14.27 6.28
C GLY A 49 -4.59 15.02 6.06
N VAL A 50 -3.76 14.53 5.14
CA VAL A 50 -2.42 15.09 4.85
C VAL A 50 -2.45 16.31 3.92
N TYR A 51 -3.59 16.60 3.28
CA TYR A 51 -3.75 17.75 2.39
C TYR A 51 -4.88 18.66 2.88
N PRO A 52 -4.76 19.99 2.73
CA PRO A 52 -5.76 20.93 3.25
C PRO A 52 -7.14 20.80 2.58
N THR A 53 -7.16 20.43 1.29
CA THR A 53 -8.41 20.33 0.51
C THR A 53 -8.88 18.89 0.29
N MET A 54 -8.02 17.89 0.57
CA MET A 54 -8.25 16.48 0.27
C MET A 54 -9.03 16.29 -1.05
N TYR A 55 -10.14 15.54 -1.00
CA TYR A 55 -10.93 15.16 -2.16
C TYR A 55 -11.76 16.27 -2.79
N ARG A 56 -11.85 17.45 -2.16
CA ARG A 56 -12.48 18.63 -2.79
C ARG A 56 -11.65 19.19 -3.94
N SER A 57 -10.32 19.00 -3.88
CA SER A 57 -9.43 19.38 -4.97
C SER A 57 -9.14 18.21 -5.90
N ARG A 58 -8.77 17.05 -5.35
CA ARG A 58 -8.45 15.86 -6.15
C ARG A 58 -8.92 14.59 -5.42
N PRO A 59 -9.75 13.74 -6.04
CA PRO A 59 -10.10 12.43 -5.50
C PRO A 59 -8.86 11.55 -5.27
N TRP A 60 -9.02 10.48 -4.50
CA TRP A 60 -7.99 9.45 -4.43
C TRP A 60 -7.73 8.84 -5.83
N THR A 61 -6.55 8.27 -6.02
CA THR A 61 -6.26 7.56 -7.26
C THR A 61 -7.01 6.23 -7.26
N MET A 62 -7.92 6.04 -8.22
CA MET A 62 -8.51 4.73 -8.50
C MET A 62 -7.44 3.89 -9.18
N ARG A 63 -6.92 2.89 -8.47
CA ARG A 63 -5.72 2.15 -8.87
C ARG A 63 -6.00 0.65 -8.72
N GLN A 64 -6.57 0.05 -9.77
CA GLN A 64 -6.81 -1.38 -9.77
C GLN A 64 -5.52 -2.15 -10.04
N TYR A 65 -5.41 -3.26 -9.31
CA TYR A 65 -4.30 -4.19 -9.36
C TYR A 65 -4.56 -5.11 -10.53
N SER A 66 -3.66 -5.11 -11.51
CA SER A 66 -3.83 -5.84 -12.75
C SER A 66 -2.49 -6.34 -13.26
N GLY A 67 -2.53 -7.49 -13.93
CA GLY A 67 -1.36 -8.16 -14.47
C GLY A 67 -1.57 -9.66 -14.34
N PHE A 68 -1.66 -10.34 -15.46
CA PHE A 68 -1.71 -11.80 -15.56
C PHE A 68 -1.35 -12.21 -16.97
N GLY A 69 -0.84 -13.43 -17.11
CA GLY A 69 -0.37 -13.95 -18.39
C GLY A 69 0.88 -13.24 -18.87
N THR A 70 0.89 -12.93 -20.16
CA THR A 70 2.03 -12.33 -20.86
C THR A 70 2.09 -10.81 -20.69
N ALA A 71 3.26 -10.22 -20.96
CA ALA A 71 3.44 -8.77 -21.01
C ALA A 71 2.46 -8.09 -21.97
N LYS A 72 2.14 -8.74 -23.09
CA LYS A 72 1.21 -8.22 -24.10
C LYS A 72 -0.23 -8.17 -23.57
N GLU A 73 -0.73 -9.25 -22.99
CA GLU A 73 -2.08 -9.30 -22.42
C GLU A 73 -2.24 -8.29 -21.28
N THR A 74 -1.22 -8.16 -20.44
CA THR A 74 -1.23 -7.15 -19.37
C THR A 74 -1.18 -5.72 -19.92
N ASN A 75 -0.43 -5.46 -20.99
CA ASN A 75 -0.43 -4.16 -21.66
C ASN A 75 -1.80 -3.81 -22.24
N GLU A 76 -2.46 -4.74 -22.93
CA GLU A 76 -3.83 -4.59 -23.45
C GLU A 76 -4.80 -4.25 -22.31
N ARG A 77 -4.68 -4.93 -21.16
CA ARG A 77 -5.46 -4.63 -19.95
C ARG A 77 -5.16 -3.24 -19.39
N PHE A 78 -3.91 -2.77 -19.40
CA PHE A 78 -3.58 -1.41 -18.96
C PHE A 78 -4.25 -0.35 -19.84
N HIS A 79 -4.22 -0.51 -21.16
CA HIS A 79 -4.92 0.39 -22.09
C HIS A 79 -6.45 0.36 -21.89
N TYR A 80 -7.01 -0.83 -21.67
CA TYR A 80 -8.42 -0.99 -21.33
C TYR A 80 -8.77 -0.21 -20.06
N LEU A 81 -8.04 -0.42 -18.96
CA LEU A 81 -8.31 0.23 -17.67
C LEU A 81 -8.18 1.76 -17.75
N LEU A 82 -7.14 2.26 -18.43
CA LEU A 82 -6.96 3.70 -18.64
C LEU A 82 -8.11 4.31 -19.45
N SER A 83 -8.60 3.61 -20.48
CA SER A 83 -9.74 4.09 -21.27
C SER A 83 -11.06 4.06 -20.50
N HIS A 84 -11.16 3.28 -19.41
CA HIS A 84 -12.32 3.21 -18.51
C HIS A 84 -12.16 4.06 -17.23
N GLY A 85 -11.24 5.03 -17.22
CA GLY A 85 -11.14 6.04 -16.17
C GLY A 85 -10.21 5.70 -15.00
N GLN A 86 -9.44 4.61 -15.09
CA GLN A 86 -8.33 4.38 -14.16
C GLN A 86 -7.30 5.52 -14.26
N THR A 87 -6.86 6.04 -13.12
CA THR A 87 -6.00 7.25 -13.06
C THR A 87 -4.54 6.94 -12.70
N GLY A 88 -4.20 5.67 -12.52
CA GLY A 88 -2.84 5.18 -12.33
C GLY A 88 -2.80 3.66 -12.41
N LEU A 89 -1.71 3.10 -12.92
CA LEU A 89 -1.55 1.66 -13.15
C LEU A 89 -1.08 0.95 -11.88
N SER A 90 -1.45 -0.31 -11.68
CA SER A 90 -0.81 -1.15 -10.67
C SER A 90 -0.52 -2.51 -11.25
N CYS A 91 0.77 -2.82 -11.36
CA CYS A 91 1.27 -4.02 -11.99
C CYS A 91 1.49 -5.14 -10.95
N ALA A 92 0.88 -6.29 -11.23
CA ALA A 92 1.10 -7.55 -10.54
C ALA A 92 2.11 -8.39 -11.33
N PHE A 93 3.15 -8.91 -10.68
CA PHE A 93 4.15 -9.80 -11.27
C PHE A 93 3.93 -11.23 -10.83
N ASP A 94 4.30 -12.21 -11.66
CA ASP A 94 4.18 -13.62 -11.30
C ASP A 94 5.16 -14.02 -10.18
N LEU A 95 5.00 -15.24 -9.64
CA LEU A 95 5.88 -15.70 -8.56
C LEU A 95 7.35 -15.83 -9.00
N PRO A 96 7.69 -16.38 -10.18
CA PRO A 96 9.08 -16.41 -10.67
C PRO A 96 9.75 -15.02 -10.66
N THR A 97 9.12 -14.02 -11.27
CA THR A 97 9.64 -12.64 -11.33
C THR A 97 9.83 -12.05 -9.93
N GLN A 98 8.88 -12.31 -9.01
CA GLN A 98 8.98 -11.86 -7.63
C GLN A 98 10.12 -12.53 -6.85
N MET A 99 10.42 -13.79 -7.19
CA MET A 99 11.43 -14.62 -6.55
C MET A 99 12.80 -14.58 -7.26
N GLY A 100 12.95 -13.76 -8.31
CA GLY A 100 14.20 -13.59 -9.04
C GLY A 100 14.59 -14.82 -9.86
N TYR A 101 13.59 -15.53 -10.40
CA TYR A 101 13.78 -16.62 -11.34
C TYR A 101 13.26 -16.21 -12.71
N ASP A 102 14.04 -16.52 -13.74
CA ASP A 102 13.58 -16.47 -15.13
C ASP A 102 12.53 -17.56 -15.37
N SER A 103 11.67 -17.35 -16.37
CA SER A 103 10.57 -18.27 -16.71
C SER A 103 11.00 -19.70 -17.05
N ASP A 104 12.24 -19.92 -17.50
CA ASP A 104 12.79 -21.24 -17.84
C ASP A 104 13.46 -21.95 -16.64
N HIS A 105 13.57 -21.28 -15.49
CA HIS A 105 14.17 -21.86 -14.30
C HIS A 105 13.33 -23.05 -13.81
N PRO A 106 13.94 -24.19 -13.40
CA PRO A 106 13.17 -25.38 -12.99
C PRO A 106 12.17 -25.14 -11.84
N ARG A 107 12.43 -24.16 -10.96
CA ARG A 107 11.51 -23.78 -9.87
C ARG A 107 10.34 -22.89 -10.31
N ALA A 108 10.38 -22.33 -11.52
CA ALA A 108 9.32 -21.51 -12.09
C ALA A 108 8.21 -22.34 -12.75
N GLN A 109 8.47 -23.63 -13.00
CA GLN A 109 7.54 -24.52 -13.69
C GLN A 109 6.14 -24.51 -13.03
N GLY A 110 5.13 -24.12 -13.81
CA GLY A 110 3.73 -24.09 -13.38
C GLY A 110 3.27 -22.78 -12.72
N GLU A 111 4.17 -21.81 -12.54
CA GLU A 111 3.87 -20.52 -11.92
C GLU A 111 4.07 -19.31 -12.84
N VAL A 112 4.70 -19.51 -14.01
CA VAL A 112 4.92 -18.47 -15.03
C VAL A 112 3.58 -17.86 -15.48
N GLY A 113 3.43 -16.55 -15.36
CA GLY A 113 2.24 -15.79 -15.82
C GLY A 113 0.94 -16.08 -15.05
N LYS A 114 0.95 -16.90 -14.00
CA LYS A 114 -0.28 -17.44 -13.39
C LYS A 114 -0.99 -16.47 -12.45
N VAL A 115 -0.23 -15.74 -11.64
CA VAL A 115 -0.75 -14.80 -10.62
C VAL A 115 -0.32 -13.35 -10.88
N GLY A 116 0.23 -13.09 -12.06
CA GLY A 116 0.89 -11.85 -12.41
C GLY A 116 1.52 -11.95 -13.79
N VAL A 117 2.06 -10.84 -14.28
CA VAL A 117 2.81 -10.82 -15.53
C VAL A 117 4.20 -11.41 -15.34
N ALA A 118 4.67 -12.22 -16.29
CA ALA A 118 6.04 -12.71 -16.35
C ALA A 118 6.96 -11.64 -16.97
N ILE A 119 8.07 -11.32 -16.29
CA ILE A 119 9.10 -10.38 -16.79
C ILE A 119 10.48 -10.99 -16.50
N ASP A 120 11.15 -11.40 -17.57
CA ASP A 120 12.50 -11.97 -17.48
C ASP A 120 13.56 -10.96 -17.94
N SER A 121 13.17 -10.03 -18.82
CA SER A 121 14.08 -9.20 -19.59
C SER A 121 13.59 -7.76 -19.82
N LEU A 122 14.43 -6.94 -20.45
CA LEU A 122 14.05 -5.60 -20.87
C LEU A 122 12.97 -5.66 -21.97
N GLU A 123 13.06 -6.63 -22.87
CA GLU A 123 12.11 -6.86 -23.97
C GLU A 123 10.69 -7.08 -23.43
N ASP A 124 10.53 -7.82 -22.34
CA ASP A 124 9.22 -8.02 -21.71
C ASP A 124 8.67 -6.72 -21.12
N MET A 125 9.53 -5.93 -20.48
CA MET A 125 9.15 -4.62 -19.93
C MET A 125 8.79 -3.63 -21.05
N GLU A 126 9.45 -3.70 -22.21
CA GLU A 126 9.12 -2.89 -23.40
C GLU A 126 7.72 -3.23 -23.93
N ILE A 127 7.38 -4.52 -23.99
CA ILE A 127 6.05 -4.97 -24.37
C ILE A 127 5.02 -4.50 -23.33
N LEU A 128 5.30 -4.72 -22.04
CA LEU A 128 4.40 -4.37 -20.93
C LEU A 128 4.05 -2.87 -20.93
N LEU A 129 5.03 -2.00 -21.21
CA LEU A 129 4.87 -0.56 -21.17
C LEU A 129 4.63 0.08 -22.55
N GLY A 130 4.49 -0.73 -23.59
CA GLY A 130 4.32 -0.28 -24.97
C GLY A 130 3.14 0.69 -25.13
N GLY A 131 3.43 1.88 -25.65
CA GLY A 131 2.42 2.90 -25.97
C GLY A 131 1.79 3.62 -24.77
N LEU A 132 2.28 3.38 -23.54
CA LEU A 132 1.78 4.07 -22.35
C LEU A 132 2.48 5.44 -22.17
N PRO A 133 1.75 6.51 -21.78
CA PRO A 133 2.36 7.82 -21.55
C PRO A 133 3.01 7.90 -20.16
N LEU A 134 4.24 7.37 -20.04
CA LEU A 134 4.98 7.21 -18.77
C LEU A 134 5.34 8.53 -18.05
N ASP A 135 5.25 9.67 -18.75
CA ASP A 135 5.40 11.02 -18.19
C ASP A 135 4.13 11.57 -17.53
N ARG A 136 2.97 10.94 -17.79
CA ARG A 136 1.63 11.42 -17.36
C ARG A 136 0.93 10.45 -16.42
N VAL A 137 1.13 9.15 -16.63
CA VAL A 137 0.51 8.09 -15.83
C VAL A 137 1.51 7.59 -14.81
N THR A 138 1.04 7.36 -13.58
CA THR A 138 1.88 6.78 -12.52
C THR A 138 1.66 5.28 -12.41
N THR A 139 2.75 4.51 -12.33
CA THR A 139 2.70 3.05 -12.18
C THR A 139 3.13 2.62 -10.77
N SER A 140 2.29 1.83 -10.12
CA SER A 140 2.66 1.09 -8.91
C SER A 140 3.10 -0.31 -9.31
N MET A 141 4.22 -0.79 -8.78
CA MET A 141 4.76 -2.12 -9.01
C MET A 141 4.74 -2.87 -7.68
N THR A 142 3.88 -3.90 -7.57
CA THR A 142 3.83 -4.77 -6.37
C THR A 142 4.95 -5.79 -6.44
N ILE A 143 6.15 -5.30 -6.21
CA ILE A 143 7.40 -6.05 -6.31
C ILE A 143 8.31 -5.70 -5.13
N ASN A 144 9.04 -6.69 -4.60
CA ASN A 144 9.80 -6.56 -3.37
C ASN A 144 11.27 -6.96 -3.57
N ALA A 145 11.61 -8.25 -3.51
CA ALA A 145 13.01 -8.69 -3.54
C ALA A 145 13.76 -8.29 -4.82
N THR A 146 13.05 -8.19 -5.95
CA THR A 146 13.57 -7.77 -7.25
C THR A 146 13.22 -6.32 -7.60
N ALA A 147 12.68 -5.53 -6.67
CA ALA A 147 12.16 -4.18 -6.94
C ALA A 147 13.16 -3.23 -7.62
N ALA A 148 14.44 -3.27 -7.21
CA ALA A 148 15.49 -2.46 -7.82
C ALA A 148 15.71 -2.80 -9.29
N ILE A 149 15.65 -4.10 -9.65
CA ILE A 149 15.81 -4.57 -11.03
C ILE A 149 14.64 -4.12 -11.89
N LEU A 150 13.41 -4.36 -11.42
CA LEU A 150 12.20 -4.00 -12.18
C LEU A 150 12.06 -2.48 -12.33
N LEU A 151 12.50 -1.68 -11.34
CA LEU A 151 12.56 -0.22 -11.48
C LEU A 151 13.58 0.23 -12.52
N LEU A 152 14.76 -0.40 -12.56
CA LEU A 152 15.76 -0.11 -13.59
C LEU A 152 15.23 -0.44 -14.99
N LEU A 153 14.59 -1.61 -15.17
CA LEU A 153 13.97 -1.95 -16.45
C LEU A 153 12.90 -0.92 -16.85
N TYR A 154 12.06 -0.50 -15.90
CA TYR A 154 11.06 0.55 -16.14
C TYR A 154 11.70 1.88 -16.58
N GLU A 155 12.75 2.33 -15.90
CA GLU A 155 13.51 3.54 -16.25
C GLU A 155 14.08 3.44 -17.68
N LEU A 156 14.72 2.32 -18.02
CA LEU A 156 15.31 2.11 -19.35
C LEU A 156 14.25 2.14 -20.46
N VAL A 157 13.07 1.57 -20.23
CA VAL A 157 11.96 1.67 -21.20
C VAL A 157 11.45 3.10 -21.32
N ALA A 158 11.32 3.83 -20.22
CA ALA A 158 10.95 5.24 -20.26
C ALA A 158 11.95 6.08 -21.08
N GLU A 159 13.25 5.90 -20.84
CA GLU A 159 14.30 6.60 -21.58
C GLU A 159 14.29 6.24 -23.08
N LYS A 160 14.07 4.95 -23.43
CA LYS A 160 13.89 4.51 -24.83
C LYS A 160 12.67 5.15 -25.50
N GLN A 161 11.60 5.42 -24.74
CA GLN A 161 10.41 6.15 -25.22
C GLN A 161 10.60 7.67 -25.24
N GLY A 162 11.78 8.18 -24.88
CA GLY A 162 12.07 9.62 -24.85
C GLY A 162 11.57 10.34 -23.59
N VAL A 163 11.19 9.60 -22.55
CA VAL A 163 10.77 10.14 -21.24
C VAL A 163 11.96 10.11 -20.28
N ALA A 164 12.37 11.28 -19.80
CA ALA A 164 13.46 11.37 -18.83
C ALA A 164 13.11 10.67 -17.50
N ALA A 165 14.09 10.04 -16.85
CA ALA A 165 13.94 9.42 -15.53
C ALA A 165 13.37 10.38 -14.46
N SER A 166 13.65 11.68 -14.55
CA SER A 166 13.09 12.69 -13.64
C SER A 166 11.60 13.00 -13.88
N ALA A 167 11.05 12.59 -15.03
CA ALA A 167 9.66 12.79 -15.39
C ALA A 167 8.76 11.65 -14.91
N ILE A 168 9.25 10.41 -14.84
CA ILE A 168 8.46 9.25 -14.44
C ILE A 168 8.06 9.32 -12.96
N GLY A 169 6.84 8.87 -12.66
CA GLY A 169 6.31 8.80 -11.30
C GLY A 169 5.68 7.46 -11.04
N GLY A 170 5.81 6.96 -9.82
CA GLY A 170 5.34 5.62 -9.52
C GLY A 170 5.65 5.19 -8.10
N THR A 171 5.52 3.90 -7.85
CA THR A 171 5.81 3.30 -6.55
C THR A 171 6.32 1.88 -6.77
N VAL A 172 7.39 1.48 -6.08
CA VAL A 172 7.70 0.07 -5.86
C VAL A 172 7.25 -0.30 -4.45
N GLN A 173 6.79 -1.54 -4.25
CA GLN A 173 6.42 -1.96 -2.91
C GLN A 173 7.64 -2.04 -1.99
N ASN A 174 8.71 -2.72 -2.41
CA ASN A 174 10.06 -2.68 -1.83
C ASN A 174 10.11 -2.83 -0.29
N ASP A 175 9.14 -3.53 0.31
CA ASP A 175 9.07 -3.74 1.76
C ASP A 175 9.42 -5.21 2.03
N LEU A 176 10.69 -5.50 2.32
CA LEU A 176 11.17 -6.87 2.55
C LEU A 176 10.90 -7.36 3.98
N LEU A 177 10.81 -6.49 4.98
CA LEU A 177 10.51 -6.89 6.35
C LEU A 177 9.16 -7.60 6.46
N LYS A 178 8.11 -7.11 5.78
CA LYS A 178 6.83 -7.81 5.73
C LYS A 178 6.86 -9.13 4.94
N GLU A 179 7.83 -9.33 4.04
CA GLU A 179 7.99 -10.62 3.35
C GLU A 179 8.34 -11.73 4.31
N TYR A 180 9.22 -11.48 5.29
CA TYR A 180 9.64 -12.51 6.23
C TYR A 180 8.55 -12.94 7.23
N VAL A 181 7.58 -12.06 7.50
CA VAL A 181 6.57 -12.29 8.54
C VAL A 181 5.19 -12.67 8.01
N ALA A 182 4.85 -12.27 6.77
CA ALA A 182 3.47 -12.42 6.27
C ALA A 182 3.35 -12.89 4.81
N ARG A 183 4.23 -12.45 3.90
CA ARG A 183 4.00 -12.62 2.44
C ARG A 183 4.87 -13.68 1.77
N GLY A 184 6.11 -13.87 2.22
CA GLY A 184 6.95 -15.00 1.84
C GLY A 184 7.77 -14.88 0.53
N THR A 185 7.78 -13.74 -0.18
CA THR A 185 8.52 -13.59 -1.44
C THR A 185 9.87 -12.87 -1.26
N TYR A 186 10.70 -13.37 -0.35
CA TYR A 186 12.06 -12.86 -0.12
C TYR A 186 13.11 -13.73 -0.83
N ILE A 187 14.23 -13.13 -1.22
CA ILE A 187 15.39 -13.82 -1.83
C ILE A 187 16.57 -13.81 -0.87
N TYR A 188 16.93 -12.62 -0.36
CA TYR A 188 18.14 -12.42 0.43
C TYR A 188 17.86 -12.51 1.93
N PRO A 189 18.90 -12.69 2.78
CA PRO A 189 18.75 -12.55 4.22
C PRO A 189 18.43 -11.10 4.62
N PRO A 190 17.84 -10.87 5.81
CA PRO A 190 17.31 -9.56 6.20
C PRO A 190 18.31 -8.39 6.10
N ARG A 191 19.58 -8.57 6.46
CA ARG A 191 20.56 -7.48 6.42
C ARG A 191 20.84 -6.99 5.00
N GLN A 192 21.01 -7.92 4.06
CA GLN A 192 21.25 -7.61 2.65
C GLN A 192 20.01 -7.01 2.00
N SER A 193 18.83 -7.50 2.36
CA SER A 193 17.55 -6.92 1.94
C SER A 193 17.40 -5.46 2.38
N MET A 194 17.71 -5.14 3.64
CA MET A 194 17.68 -3.76 4.13
C MET A 194 18.63 -2.84 3.34
N ARG A 195 19.83 -3.33 3.01
CA ARG A 195 20.81 -2.58 2.21
C ARG A 195 20.28 -2.27 0.80
N ILE A 196 19.67 -3.24 0.11
CA ILE A 196 19.10 -3.01 -1.23
C ILE A 196 18.00 -1.93 -1.18
N ILE A 197 17.20 -1.92 -0.11
CA ILE A 197 16.15 -0.92 0.10
C ILE A 197 16.76 0.48 0.24
N THR A 198 17.79 0.64 1.07
CA THR A 198 18.45 1.95 1.26
C THR A 198 19.21 2.40 0.01
N ASP A 199 19.84 1.48 -0.72
CA ASP A 199 20.48 1.77 -2.00
C ASP A 199 19.45 2.30 -3.02
N LEU A 200 18.24 1.73 -3.05
CA LEU A 200 17.15 2.23 -3.90
C LEU A 200 16.65 3.62 -3.48
N PHE A 201 16.68 3.94 -2.17
CA PHE A 201 16.33 5.28 -1.69
C PHE A 201 17.32 6.33 -2.22
N ALA A 202 18.62 6.04 -2.11
CA ALA A 202 19.67 6.90 -2.63
C ALA A 202 19.55 7.08 -4.14
N TYR A 203 19.39 5.98 -4.88
CA TYR A 203 19.26 5.98 -6.33
C TYR A 203 18.09 6.85 -6.82
N CYS A 204 16.91 6.66 -6.23
CA CYS A 204 15.72 7.43 -6.62
C CYS A 204 15.81 8.90 -6.22
N ASN A 205 16.46 9.24 -5.11
CA ASN A 205 16.67 10.64 -4.72
C ASN A 205 17.46 11.40 -5.81
N GLU A 206 18.46 10.76 -6.40
CA GLU A 206 19.30 11.37 -7.43
C GLU A 206 18.67 11.33 -8.84
N ARG A 207 18.11 10.19 -9.25
CA ARG A 207 17.72 9.95 -10.65
C ARG A 207 16.22 9.99 -10.92
N ILE A 208 15.41 9.49 -9.98
CA ILE A 208 13.95 9.32 -10.14
C ILE A 208 13.19 10.04 -9.01
N PRO A 209 13.36 11.36 -8.86
CA PRO A 209 12.92 12.10 -7.67
C PRO A 209 11.41 12.13 -7.46
N LYS A 210 10.60 11.66 -8.41
CA LYS A 210 9.12 11.56 -8.30
C LYS A 210 8.62 10.16 -7.89
N TRP A 211 9.52 9.19 -7.72
CA TRP A 211 9.18 7.83 -7.35
C TRP A 211 8.97 7.67 -5.84
N ASN A 212 7.91 7.00 -5.42
CA ASN A 212 7.80 6.55 -4.04
C ASN A 212 8.61 5.26 -3.88
N THR A 213 9.66 5.32 -3.09
CA THR A 213 10.74 4.31 -3.07
C THR A 213 10.40 3.05 -2.29
N ILE A 214 9.31 3.09 -1.52
CA ILE A 214 8.79 1.99 -0.74
C ILE A 214 7.31 2.25 -0.44
N SER A 215 6.55 1.16 -0.32
CA SER A 215 5.19 1.14 0.20
C SER A 215 5.16 0.24 1.44
N ILE A 216 5.35 0.85 2.60
CA ILE A 216 5.50 0.17 3.90
C ILE A 216 4.14 -0.41 4.29
N SER A 217 4.04 -1.73 4.31
CA SER A 217 2.79 -2.45 4.09
C SER A 217 2.27 -3.14 5.35
N GLY A 218 1.07 -2.76 5.77
CA GLY A 218 0.23 -3.50 6.72
C GLY A 218 -0.77 -4.43 6.05
N TYR A 219 -1.12 -4.22 4.78
CA TYR A 219 -2.10 -5.04 4.05
C TYR A 219 -1.89 -6.55 4.25
N HIS A 220 -0.70 -7.05 3.90
CA HIS A 220 -0.35 -8.47 3.98
C HIS A 220 -0.33 -8.98 5.42
N ILE A 221 0.07 -8.14 6.37
CA ILE A 221 0.10 -8.48 7.80
C ILE A 221 -1.35 -8.66 8.30
N ARG A 222 -2.28 -7.82 7.84
CA ARG A 222 -3.72 -7.95 8.14
C ARG A 222 -4.32 -9.18 7.48
N GLU A 223 -4.04 -9.41 6.20
CA GLU A 223 -4.50 -10.59 5.46
C GLU A 223 -3.96 -11.91 6.06
N ALA A 224 -2.79 -11.88 6.71
CA ALA A 224 -2.23 -13.00 7.46
C ALA A 224 -2.89 -13.23 8.85
N GLY A 225 -3.89 -12.41 9.23
CA GLY A 225 -4.69 -12.61 10.43
C GLY A 225 -4.38 -11.70 11.62
N SER A 226 -3.65 -10.59 11.42
CA SER A 226 -3.42 -9.62 12.51
C SER A 226 -4.65 -8.76 12.83
N THR A 227 -4.70 -8.20 14.03
CA THR A 227 -5.70 -7.19 14.42
C THR A 227 -5.34 -5.79 13.91
N ALA A 228 -6.22 -4.79 14.08
CA ALA A 228 -5.99 -3.45 13.50
C ALA A 228 -4.85 -2.74 14.23
N VAL A 229 -4.76 -2.98 15.54
CA VAL A 229 -3.67 -2.53 16.40
C VAL A 229 -2.35 -3.19 16.00
N GLN A 230 -2.35 -4.50 15.76
CA GLN A 230 -1.15 -5.23 15.32
C GLN A 230 -0.67 -4.78 13.94
N GLU A 231 -1.58 -4.58 12.98
CA GLU A 231 -1.27 -4.04 11.65
C GLU A 231 -0.52 -2.69 11.78
N ILE A 232 -1.07 -1.72 12.52
CA ILE A 232 -0.38 -0.44 12.76
C ILE A 232 0.98 -0.67 13.43
N ALA A 233 1.02 -1.44 14.51
CA ALA A 233 2.21 -1.58 15.33
C ALA A 233 3.37 -2.20 14.54
N PHE A 234 3.11 -3.29 13.80
CA PHE A 234 4.13 -3.96 13.02
C PHE A 234 4.57 -3.12 11.82
N THR A 235 3.65 -2.49 11.10
CA THR A 235 4.01 -1.66 9.94
C THR A 235 4.76 -0.39 10.33
N LEU A 236 4.38 0.30 11.41
CA LEU A 236 5.15 1.45 11.89
C LEU A 236 6.50 1.05 12.49
N SER A 237 6.60 -0.16 13.06
CA SER A 237 7.90 -0.71 13.50
C SER A 237 8.82 -0.98 12.33
N ASN A 238 8.30 -1.56 11.24
CA ASN A 238 9.04 -1.71 9.98
C ASN A 238 9.46 -0.35 9.43
N ALA A 239 8.56 0.65 9.43
CA ALA A 239 8.87 2.00 8.98
C ALA A 239 10.02 2.63 9.77
N ILE A 240 10.00 2.52 11.10
CA ILE A 240 11.09 2.96 11.97
C ILE A 240 12.40 2.24 11.60
N ALA A 241 12.36 0.93 11.35
CA ALA A 241 13.56 0.19 10.96
C ALA A 241 14.12 0.64 9.60
N TYR A 242 13.27 0.94 8.62
CA TYR A 242 13.69 1.47 7.33
C TYR A 242 14.30 2.87 7.43
N VAL A 243 13.65 3.78 8.17
CA VAL A 243 14.18 5.13 8.36
C VAL A 243 15.52 5.07 9.09
N GLN A 244 15.63 4.25 10.14
CA GLN A 244 16.90 4.10 10.87
C GLN A 244 17.99 3.51 9.97
N ALA A 245 17.70 2.48 9.18
CA ALA A 245 18.69 1.89 8.29
C ALA A 245 19.19 2.87 7.22
N ALA A 246 18.30 3.72 6.68
CA ALA A 246 18.69 4.75 5.73
C ALA A 246 19.59 5.83 6.37
N VAL A 247 19.26 6.27 7.60
CA VAL A 247 20.10 7.20 8.37
C VAL A 247 21.46 6.58 8.69
N ASP A 248 21.50 5.32 9.13
CA ASP A 248 22.73 4.60 9.42
C ASP A 248 23.60 4.40 8.15
N ALA A 249 22.96 4.34 6.97
CA ALA A 249 23.62 4.34 5.67
C ALA A 249 24.08 5.73 5.18
N GLY A 250 23.83 6.79 5.97
CA GLY A 250 24.31 8.15 5.71
C GLY A 250 23.33 9.06 4.95
N LEU A 251 22.09 8.61 4.68
CA LEU A 251 21.07 9.43 4.05
C LEU A 251 20.47 10.41 5.06
N ALA A 252 20.33 11.69 4.69
CA ALA A 252 19.59 12.62 5.54
C ALA A 252 18.09 12.29 5.50
N VAL A 253 17.42 12.31 6.67
CA VAL A 253 16.01 11.93 6.80
C VAL A 253 15.13 12.64 5.76
N ASP A 254 15.33 13.94 5.59
CA ASP A 254 14.50 14.77 4.70
C ASP A 254 14.80 14.59 3.20
N GLU A 255 15.86 13.86 2.83
CA GLU A 255 16.15 13.52 1.43
C GLU A 255 15.27 12.37 0.92
N PHE A 256 14.98 11.38 1.76
CA PHE A 256 14.21 10.20 1.34
C PHE A 256 12.81 10.11 1.96
N ALA A 257 12.60 10.62 3.18
CA ALA A 257 11.32 10.51 3.88
C ALA A 257 10.12 11.07 3.09
N PRO A 258 10.24 12.20 2.35
CA PRO A 258 9.16 12.72 1.50
C PRO A 258 8.74 11.79 0.35
N ARG A 259 9.41 10.64 0.16
CA ARG A 259 9.06 9.59 -0.82
C ARG A 259 8.65 8.27 -0.19
N LEU A 260 8.61 8.18 1.13
CA LEU A 260 8.01 7.03 1.81
C LEU A 260 6.49 7.07 1.61
N SER A 261 5.92 5.89 1.38
CA SER A 261 4.48 5.67 1.31
C SER A 261 4.11 4.43 2.11
N PHE A 262 2.82 4.26 2.39
CA PHE A 262 2.30 3.17 3.20
C PHE A 262 1.19 2.42 2.46
N PHE A 263 0.88 1.21 2.92
CA PHE A 263 -0.18 0.41 2.33
C PHE A 263 -0.96 -0.35 3.40
N TRP A 264 -2.23 -0.01 3.57
CA TRP A 264 -3.09 -0.61 4.59
C TRP A 264 -4.19 -1.48 4.00
N ASN A 265 -4.68 -2.43 4.79
CA ASN A 265 -5.93 -3.14 4.53
C ASN A 265 -7.14 -2.24 4.83
N GLY A 266 -8.24 -2.43 4.10
CA GLY A 266 -9.57 -1.93 4.44
C GLY A 266 -10.47 -3.10 4.81
N HIS A 267 -10.69 -3.30 6.10
CA HIS A 267 -11.38 -4.48 6.64
C HIS A 267 -12.86 -4.23 6.98
N ASN A 268 -13.58 -5.27 7.43
CA ASN A 268 -15.02 -5.21 7.73
C ASN A 268 -15.44 -4.29 8.90
N ASN A 269 -14.57 -4.03 9.88
CA ASN A 269 -14.91 -3.19 11.04
C ASN A 269 -14.86 -1.70 10.66
N PHE A 270 -15.90 -1.22 10.00
CA PHE A 270 -15.97 0.10 9.36
C PHE A 270 -15.37 1.27 10.17
N PHE A 271 -15.83 1.47 11.41
CA PHE A 271 -15.34 2.58 12.24
C PHE A 271 -13.93 2.34 12.79
N GLU A 272 -13.57 1.09 13.07
CA GLU A 272 -12.22 0.71 13.51
C GLU A 272 -11.21 1.04 12.40
N GLU A 273 -11.53 0.74 11.15
CA GLU A 273 -10.68 1.05 9.99
C GLU A 273 -10.51 2.57 9.79
N VAL A 274 -11.60 3.35 9.88
CA VAL A 274 -11.51 4.82 9.84
C VAL A 274 -10.63 5.35 10.97
N ALA A 275 -10.76 4.81 12.19
CA ALA A 275 -9.93 5.18 13.32
C ALA A 275 -8.46 4.78 13.10
N LYS A 276 -8.20 3.58 12.57
CA LYS A 276 -6.87 3.04 12.24
C LYS A 276 -6.10 3.99 11.33
N PHE A 277 -6.69 4.40 10.21
CA PHE A 277 -6.05 5.31 9.25
C PHE A 277 -5.73 6.68 9.85
N ARG A 278 -6.61 7.21 10.72
CA ARG A 278 -6.40 8.51 11.38
C ARG A 278 -5.34 8.42 12.47
N ALA A 279 -5.35 7.34 13.25
CA ALA A 279 -4.36 7.08 14.30
C ALA A 279 -2.96 6.90 13.72
N SER A 280 -2.82 6.14 12.63
CA SER A 280 -1.51 5.90 12.00
C SER A 280 -0.83 7.19 11.54
N ARG A 281 -1.57 8.14 10.95
CA ARG A 281 -1.03 9.46 10.57
C ARG A 281 -0.47 10.23 11.77
N ARG A 282 -1.22 10.28 12.87
CA ARG A 282 -0.79 10.97 14.09
C ARG A 282 0.43 10.32 14.71
N MET A 283 0.47 8.99 14.74
CA MET A 283 1.62 8.24 15.24
C MET A 283 2.86 8.49 14.38
N TRP A 284 2.73 8.44 13.05
CA TRP A 284 3.83 8.71 12.12
C TRP A 284 4.36 10.13 12.24
N TYR A 285 3.48 11.12 12.33
CA TYR A 285 3.88 12.51 12.58
C TYR A 285 4.78 12.64 13.82
N ARG A 286 4.37 12.02 14.94
CA ARG A 286 5.15 12.01 16.18
C ARG A 286 6.48 11.27 16.01
N ILE A 287 6.47 10.08 15.40
CA ILE A 287 7.68 9.30 15.14
C ILE A 287 8.70 10.14 14.35
N MET A 288 8.30 10.73 13.23
CA MET A 288 9.21 11.51 12.39
C MET A 288 9.68 12.80 13.05
N SER A 289 8.81 13.46 13.84
CA SER A 289 9.14 14.71 14.53
C SER A 289 10.05 14.49 15.74
N GLU A 290 9.70 13.53 16.60
CA GLU A 290 10.32 13.35 17.92
C GLU A 290 11.52 12.38 17.86
N ARG A 291 11.39 11.26 17.15
CA ARG A 291 12.45 10.25 17.07
C ARG A 291 13.51 10.58 16.03
N PHE A 292 13.08 11.02 14.85
CA PHE A 292 13.98 11.28 13.71
C PHE A 292 14.27 12.76 13.48
N GLY A 293 13.60 13.67 14.20
CA GLY A 293 13.90 15.10 14.16
C GLY A 293 13.68 15.77 12.81
N ALA A 294 12.84 15.18 11.94
CA ALA A 294 12.61 15.64 10.57
C ALA A 294 12.19 17.12 10.52
N LYS A 295 12.80 17.87 9.60
CA LYS A 295 12.57 19.32 9.47
C LYS A 295 11.61 19.65 8.34
N ASP A 296 11.64 18.91 7.24
CA ASP A 296 10.66 19.05 6.17
C ASP A 296 9.30 18.49 6.63
N GLU A 297 8.25 19.29 6.52
CA GLU A 297 6.88 18.85 6.83
C GLU A 297 6.44 17.68 5.95
N ARG A 298 6.93 17.58 4.71
CA ARG A 298 6.63 16.48 3.79
C ARG A 298 7.14 15.13 4.30
N SER A 299 8.22 15.12 5.06
CA SER A 299 8.79 13.91 5.70
C SER A 299 7.87 13.33 6.78
N LYS A 300 6.96 14.15 7.31
CA LYS A 300 6.06 13.79 8.42
C LYS A 300 4.70 13.30 7.93
N LEU A 301 4.44 13.34 6.61
CA LEU A 301 3.18 12.93 6.02
C LEU A 301 3.13 11.41 5.83
N LEU A 302 2.14 10.76 6.43
CA LEU A 302 1.80 9.37 6.10
C LEU A 302 0.81 9.38 4.93
N ARG A 303 1.33 9.21 3.72
CA ARG A 303 0.53 8.97 2.50
C ARG A 303 0.40 7.47 2.30
N PHE A 304 -0.82 6.99 2.02
CA PHE A 304 -1.06 5.56 1.93
C PHE A 304 -1.99 5.16 0.78
N HIS A 305 -1.73 3.96 0.29
CA HIS A 305 -2.66 3.16 -0.47
C HIS A 305 -3.55 2.33 0.46
N THR A 306 -4.76 2.03 0.03
CA THR A 306 -5.63 1.05 0.69
C THR A 306 -6.10 0.01 -0.33
N GLN A 307 -6.16 -1.25 0.11
CA GLN A 307 -6.83 -2.33 -0.61
C GLN A 307 -7.86 -2.96 0.33
N THR A 308 -9.06 -3.19 -0.18
CA THR A 308 -10.14 -3.90 0.51
C THR A 308 -9.69 -5.32 0.90
N GLY A 309 -10.13 -5.84 2.04
CA GLY A 309 -9.62 -7.11 2.57
C GLY A 309 -10.05 -8.32 1.74
N GLY A 310 -9.11 -8.97 1.05
CA GLY A 310 -9.38 -10.17 0.24
C GLY A 310 -9.84 -11.35 1.09
N SER A 311 -9.19 -11.55 2.23
CA SER A 311 -9.50 -12.56 3.24
C SER A 311 -10.93 -12.49 3.80
N THR A 312 -11.62 -11.37 3.60
CA THR A 312 -13.01 -11.17 4.06
C THR A 312 -14.07 -11.57 3.02
N LEU A 313 -13.65 -11.85 1.78
CA LEU A 313 -14.53 -12.15 0.66
C LEU A 313 -14.80 -13.66 0.57
N THR A 314 -16.01 -14.03 0.17
CA THR A 314 -16.49 -15.41 0.21
C THR A 314 -16.67 -15.99 -1.18
N ALA A 315 -16.27 -17.24 -1.38
CA ALA A 315 -16.55 -18.00 -2.61
C ALA A 315 -18.04 -18.37 -2.73
N GLN A 316 -18.73 -18.52 -1.60
CA GLN A 316 -20.17 -18.75 -1.58
C GLN A 316 -20.90 -17.41 -1.63
N GLN A 317 -21.93 -17.33 -2.48
CA GLN A 317 -22.72 -16.12 -2.72
C GLN A 317 -21.81 -14.91 -3.01
N PRO A 318 -20.96 -15.00 -4.05
CA PRO A 318 -19.90 -14.02 -4.30
C PRO A 318 -20.43 -12.61 -4.58
N GLU A 319 -21.69 -12.45 -5.00
CA GLU A 319 -22.33 -11.14 -5.18
C GLU A 319 -22.43 -10.35 -3.87
N ASN A 320 -22.46 -11.02 -2.70
CA ASN A 320 -22.39 -10.34 -1.40
C ASN A 320 -21.04 -9.61 -1.20
N ASN A 321 -19.98 -10.03 -1.90
CA ASN A 321 -18.68 -9.35 -1.86
C ASN A 321 -18.76 -7.93 -2.41
N VAL A 322 -19.68 -7.63 -3.33
CA VAL A 322 -19.92 -6.25 -3.82
C VAL A 322 -20.27 -5.33 -2.66
N VAL A 323 -21.15 -5.77 -1.75
CA VAL A 323 -21.54 -4.99 -0.56
C VAL A 323 -20.38 -4.88 0.43
N ARG A 324 -19.64 -5.98 0.67
CA ARG A 324 -18.46 -5.98 1.55
C ARG A 324 -17.41 -4.96 1.09
N VAL A 325 -17.03 -5.05 -0.18
CA VAL A 325 -16.05 -4.16 -0.82
C VAL A 325 -16.55 -2.72 -0.80
N ALA A 326 -17.83 -2.46 -1.05
CA ALA A 326 -18.38 -1.10 -0.99
C ALA A 326 -18.25 -0.46 0.40
N VAL A 327 -18.53 -1.22 1.47
CA VAL A 327 -18.39 -0.74 2.86
C VAL A 327 -16.91 -0.50 3.22
N GLN A 328 -16.03 -1.41 2.83
CA GLN A 328 -14.58 -1.30 3.05
C GLN A 328 -13.98 -0.10 2.30
N ALA A 329 -14.38 0.09 1.04
CA ALA A 329 -13.99 1.23 0.21
C ALA A 329 -14.44 2.54 0.84
N LEU A 330 -15.68 2.61 1.35
CA LEU A 330 -16.17 3.79 2.05
C LEU A 330 -15.35 4.09 3.32
N ALA A 331 -14.98 3.07 4.11
CA ALA A 331 -14.10 3.25 5.26
C ALA A 331 -12.72 3.82 4.86
N ALA A 332 -12.13 3.31 3.76
CA ALA A 332 -10.87 3.81 3.23
C ALA A 332 -10.94 5.29 2.81
N VAL A 333 -12.04 5.67 2.13
CA VAL A 333 -12.29 7.05 1.70
C VAL A 333 -12.50 7.97 2.90
N LEU A 334 -13.38 7.61 3.86
CA LEU A 334 -13.57 8.41 5.07
C LEU A 334 -12.31 8.47 5.95
N GLY A 335 -11.46 7.44 5.83
CA GLY A 335 -10.14 7.38 6.43
C GLY A 335 -9.10 8.30 5.80
N GLY A 336 -9.33 8.81 4.59
CA GLY A 336 -8.43 9.74 3.92
C GLY A 336 -7.31 9.09 3.10
N THR A 337 -7.54 7.93 2.47
CA THR A 337 -6.57 7.25 1.57
C THR A 337 -6.16 8.06 0.33
N GLN A 338 -4.93 7.88 -0.18
CA GLN A 338 -4.43 8.58 -1.38
C GLN A 338 -4.64 7.77 -2.66
N SER A 339 -4.71 6.45 -2.55
CA SER A 339 -5.07 5.55 -3.66
C SER A 339 -5.84 4.34 -3.13
N LEU A 340 -6.77 3.82 -3.91
CA LEU A 340 -7.64 2.72 -3.49
C LEU A 340 -7.70 1.64 -4.57
N HIS A 341 -7.55 0.39 -4.13
CA HIS A 341 -7.89 -0.82 -4.85
C HIS A 341 -9.17 -1.42 -4.25
N THR A 342 -10.09 -1.83 -5.11
CA THR A 342 -11.30 -2.54 -4.72
C THR A 342 -11.30 -3.91 -5.38
N ASN A 343 -11.29 -4.96 -4.57
CA ASN A 343 -11.23 -6.34 -5.05
C ASN A 343 -12.46 -6.68 -5.91
N GLY A 344 -12.31 -7.67 -6.78
CA GLY A 344 -13.42 -8.24 -7.55
C GLY A 344 -14.40 -9.00 -6.64
N PHE A 345 -15.65 -9.17 -7.09
CA PHE A 345 -16.61 -9.99 -6.34
C PHE A 345 -16.23 -11.48 -6.37
N ASP A 346 -15.39 -11.88 -7.32
CA ASP A 346 -14.85 -13.20 -7.61
C ASP A 346 -13.49 -13.48 -6.98
N GLU A 347 -13.00 -12.60 -6.08
CA GLU A 347 -11.68 -12.70 -5.42
C GLU A 347 -11.35 -14.10 -4.87
N ALA A 348 -12.34 -14.79 -4.29
CA ALA A 348 -12.16 -16.10 -3.68
C ALA A 348 -12.14 -17.27 -4.70
N HIS A 349 -12.35 -16.99 -5.98
CA HIS A 349 -12.31 -17.98 -7.08
C HIS A 349 -11.03 -17.88 -7.91
N GLY A 350 -10.57 -16.66 -8.20
CA GLY A 350 -9.43 -16.45 -9.08
C GLY A 350 -9.14 -14.97 -9.30
N LEU A 351 -8.33 -14.68 -10.31
CA LEU A 351 -8.07 -13.32 -10.75
C LEU A 351 -9.32 -12.70 -11.38
N PRO A 352 -9.50 -11.37 -11.24
CA PRO A 352 -10.72 -10.70 -11.66
C PRO A 352 -10.93 -10.75 -13.17
N THR A 353 -12.19 -10.91 -13.60
CA THR A 353 -12.58 -10.72 -15.00
C THR A 353 -12.67 -9.23 -15.38
N GLU A 354 -12.94 -8.94 -16.66
CA GLU A 354 -13.56 -7.65 -17.04
C GLU A 354 -14.97 -7.56 -16.47
#